data_AF-A0A0Q8FBE2-F1
#
_entry.id   AF-A0A0Q8FBE2-F1
#
_cell.length_a   1.000
_cell.length_b   1.000
_cell.length_c   1.000
_cell.angle_alpha   90.00
_cell.angle_beta   90.00
_cell.angle_gamma   90.00
#
_symmetry.space_group_name_H-M   'P 1'
#
loop_
_entity.id
_entity.type
_entity.pdbx_description
1 polymer ?
#
loop_
_entity_poly.entity_id
_entity_poly.type
_entity_poly.pdbx_seq_one_letter_code
_entity_poly.pdbx_strand_id
1 'polypeptide(L)'
;MFALLLPLTIAGIAMTPPDRHDDPHARCMLVSAGMDVREAWTIMQRPPDSTLSGHSAAGPDGDPPAGSFAIDFWQTTDAHGVRRTSALRYRGGTIESVDCGRIDPPSPLKEN
;
A
#
# COMPACT_ATOMS: atom_id res chain seq x y z
N MET A 1 58.28 6.19 -21.36
CA MET A 1 57.44 7.01 -20.46
C MET A 1 56.03 6.43 -20.53
N PHE A 2 55.64 5.61 -19.54
CA PHE A 2 54.36 4.89 -19.53
C PHE A 2 53.28 5.77 -18.91
N ALA A 3 52.22 6.09 -19.68
CA ALA A 3 51.03 6.74 -19.16
C ALA A 3 50.11 5.67 -18.54
N LEU A 4 49.94 5.72 -17.22
CA LEU A 4 48.96 4.93 -16.48
C LEU A 4 47.57 5.53 -16.71
N LEU A 5 46.72 4.84 -17.47
CA LEU A 5 45.29 5.08 -17.55
C LEU A 5 44.64 4.44 -16.31
N LEU A 6 44.17 5.26 -15.37
CA LEU A 6 43.25 4.79 -14.32
C LEU A 6 41.86 4.55 -14.94
N PRO A 7 41.20 3.42 -14.66
CA PRO A 7 39.78 3.28 -14.97
C PRO A 7 38.99 4.14 -13.98
N LEU A 8 38.23 5.10 -14.53
CA LEU A 8 37.25 5.88 -13.79
C LEU A 8 36.09 4.93 -13.45
N THR A 9 36.09 4.36 -12.24
CA THR A 9 34.98 3.55 -11.75
C THR A 9 33.82 4.48 -11.45
N ILE A 10 32.97 4.73 -12.44
CA ILE A 10 31.67 5.36 -12.22
C ILE A 10 30.87 4.35 -11.41
N ALA A 11 30.74 4.59 -10.10
CA ALA A 11 29.75 3.94 -9.26
C ALA A 11 28.38 4.35 -9.81
N GLY A 12 27.92 3.63 -10.82
CA GLY A 12 26.56 3.68 -11.30
C GLY A 12 25.68 3.34 -10.10
N ILE A 13 24.97 4.34 -9.61
CA ILE A 13 23.87 4.18 -8.68
C ILE A 13 22.97 3.16 -9.37
N ALA A 14 23.01 1.91 -8.92
CA ALA A 14 22.16 0.87 -9.43
C ALA A 14 20.75 1.25 -8.98
N MET A 15 20.07 2.05 -9.79
CA MET A 15 18.62 2.16 -9.76
C MET A 15 18.12 0.79 -10.19
N THR A 16 18.03 -0.12 -9.23
CA THR A 16 17.25 -1.35 -9.39
C THR A 16 15.91 -0.91 -9.96
N PRO A 17 15.50 -1.40 -11.15
CA PRO A 17 14.17 -1.09 -11.66
C PRO A 17 13.18 -1.41 -10.54
N PRO A 18 12.18 -0.56 -10.25
CA PRO A 18 11.13 -0.95 -9.33
C PRO A 18 10.58 -2.27 -9.87
N ASP A 19 10.69 -3.31 -9.06
CA ASP A 19 10.31 -4.65 -9.47
C ASP A 19 8.82 -4.59 -9.83
N ARG A 20 8.52 -4.60 -11.13
CA ARG A 20 7.14 -4.47 -11.64
C ARG A 20 6.25 -5.61 -11.13
N HIS A 21 6.84 -6.64 -10.52
CA HIS A 21 6.13 -7.74 -9.91
C HIS A 21 5.68 -7.47 -8.47
N ASP A 22 6.12 -6.40 -7.81
CA ASP A 22 5.71 -6.06 -6.45
C ASP A 22 4.88 -4.76 -6.37
N ASP A 23 4.01 -4.57 -7.36
CA ASP A 23 3.04 -3.48 -7.37
C ASP A 23 1.70 -3.90 -6.72
N PRO A 24 1.46 -3.60 -5.43
CA PRO A 24 0.18 -3.84 -4.77
C PRO A 24 -0.99 -3.11 -5.44
N HIS A 25 -0.76 -2.04 -6.22
CA HIS A 25 -1.84 -1.40 -6.97
C HIS A 25 -2.39 -2.32 -8.06
N ALA A 26 -1.51 -2.92 -8.86
CA ALA A 26 -1.91 -3.88 -9.88
C ALA A 26 -2.64 -5.10 -9.28
N ARG A 27 -2.19 -5.59 -8.12
CA ARG A 27 -2.85 -6.69 -7.41
C ARG A 27 -4.20 -6.29 -6.80
N CYS A 28 -4.31 -5.07 -6.28
CA CYS A 28 -5.55 -4.53 -5.75
C CYS A 28 -6.69 -4.56 -6.78
N MET A 29 -6.39 -4.31 -8.06
CA MET A 29 -7.37 -4.36 -9.15
C MET A 29 -8.01 -5.74 -9.35
N LEU A 30 -7.44 -6.80 -8.77
CA LEU A 30 -7.98 -8.16 -8.82
C LEU A 30 -8.89 -8.48 -7.61
N VAL A 31 -8.89 -7.62 -6.58
CA VAL A 31 -9.73 -7.77 -5.39
C VAL A 31 -11.09 -7.13 -5.64
N SER A 32 -12.16 -7.72 -5.11
CA SER A 32 -13.53 -7.21 -5.26
C SER A 32 -14.28 -7.22 -3.94
N ALA A 33 -15.27 -6.33 -3.81
CA ALA A 33 -16.20 -6.36 -2.69
C ALA A 33 -16.97 -7.70 -2.69
N GLY A 34 -17.24 -8.24 -1.49
CA GLY A 34 -17.83 -9.56 -1.28
C GLY A 34 -16.84 -10.72 -1.24
N MET A 35 -15.57 -10.51 -1.61
CA MET A 35 -14.51 -11.51 -1.49
C MET A 35 -14.16 -11.82 -0.03
N ASP A 36 -13.71 -13.04 0.26
CA ASP A 36 -13.13 -13.39 1.56
C ASP A 36 -11.79 -12.67 1.78
N VAL A 37 -11.56 -12.15 2.98
CA VAL A 37 -10.36 -11.37 3.29
C VAL A 37 -9.08 -12.19 3.17
N ARG A 38 -9.10 -13.51 3.41
CA ARG A 38 -7.93 -14.38 3.25
C ARG A 38 -7.59 -14.59 1.78
N GLU A 39 -8.60 -14.68 0.93
CA GLU A 39 -8.42 -14.72 -0.52
C GLU A 39 -7.82 -13.41 -1.02
N ALA A 40 -8.38 -12.27 -0.57
CA ALA A 40 -7.85 -10.95 -0.90
C ALA A 40 -6.38 -10.78 -0.46
N TRP A 41 -6.01 -11.20 0.76
CA TRP A 41 -4.62 -11.15 1.22
C TRP A 41 -3.70 -12.07 0.41
N THR A 42 -4.21 -13.22 -0.05
CA THR A 42 -3.47 -14.11 -0.95
C THR A 42 -3.20 -13.44 -2.30
N ILE A 43 -4.16 -12.67 -2.83
CA ILE A 43 -3.99 -11.87 -4.05
C ILE A 43 -2.97 -10.74 -3.85
N MET A 44 -3.00 -10.06 -2.70
CA MET A 44 -2.10 -8.94 -2.42
C MET A 44 -0.63 -9.39 -2.26
N GLN A 45 -0.39 -10.65 -1.87
CA GLN A 45 0.92 -11.32 -1.80
C GLN A 45 1.98 -10.63 -0.90
N ARG A 46 1.56 -9.64 -0.09
CA ARG A 46 2.39 -9.00 0.92
C ARG A 46 1.52 -8.44 2.04
N PRO A 47 2.03 -8.36 3.28
CA PRO A 47 1.31 -7.71 4.37
C PRO A 47 1.05 -6.22 4.05
N PRO A 48 -0.01 -5.63 4.62
CA PRO A 48 -0.25 -4.19 4.50
C PRO A 48 0.84 -3.40 5.23
N ASP A 49 1.09 -2.19 4.75
CA ASP A 49 2.03 -1.26 5.39
C ASP A 49 1.45 -0.68 6.69
N SER A 50 0.13 -0.54 6.74
CA SER A 50 -0.60 -0.13 7.94
C SER A 50 -2.05 -0.65 7.93
N THR A 51 -2.63 -0.78 9.12
CA THR A 51 -4.02 -1.18 9.31
C THR A 51 -4.70 -0.20 10.27
N LEU A 52 -5.88 0.30 9.89
CA LEU A 52 -6.78 1.06 10.73
C LEU A 52 -7.98 0.17 11.10
N SER A 53 -8.25 -0.02 12.38
CA SER A 53 -9.43 -0.74 12.86
C SER A 53 -10.40 0.19 13.60
N GLY A 54 -11.68 -0.17 13.60
CA GLY A 54 -12.71 0.62 14.27
C GLY A 54 -14.03 -0.11 14.36
N HIS A 55 -15.04 0.59 14.89
CA HIS A 55 -16.41 0.09 15.02
C HIS A 55 -17.40 1.17 14.58
N SER A 56 -18.54 0.76 14.02
CA SER A 56 -19.56 1.70 13.55
C SER A 56 -20.34 2.40 14.66
N ALA A 57 -20.34 1.84 15.87
CA ALA A 57 -20.96 2.42 17.05
C ALA A 57 -20.14 2.10 18.30
N ALA A 58 -20.06 3.04 19.23
CA ALA A 58 -19.67 2.72 20.61
C ALA A 58 -20.84 1.95 21.24
N GLY A 59 -20.57 0.76 21.78
CA GLY A 59 -21.54 0.07 22.61
C GLY A 59 -21.75 0.85 23.92
N PRO A 60 -22.93 0.78 24.55
CA PRO A 60 -23.05 1.17 25.96
C PRO A 60 -22.05 0.35 26.80
N ASP A 61 -21.56 0.93 27.90
CA ASP A 61 -20.49 0.36 28.74
C ASP A 61 -20.72 -1.15 29.02
N GLY A 62 -19.93 -2.00 28.37
CA GLY A 62 -19.97 -3.46 28.54
C GLY A 62 -20.41 -4.27 27.32
N ASP A 63 -21.11 -3.67 26.35
CA ASP A 63 -21.50 -4.37 25.12
C ASP A 63 -20.38 -4.30 24.06
N PRO A 64 -20.10 -5.42 23.34
CA PRO A 64 -19.17 -5.39 22.23
C PRO A 64 -19.64 -4.38 21.17
N PRO A 65 -18.80 -3.43 20.75
CA PRO A 65 -19.19 -2.41 19.79
C PRO A 65 -19.59 -3.06 18.45
N ALA A 66 -20.78 -2.71 17.96
CA ALA A 66 -21.34 -3.28 16.74
C ALA A 66 -20.62 -2.78 15.48
N GLY A 67 -20.53 -3.66 14.48
CA GLY A 67 -19.96 -3.35 13.17
C GLY A 67 -18.47 -3.04 13.20
N SER A 68 -17.69 -3.89 13.87
CA SER A 68 -16.22 -3.89 13.80
C SER A 68 -15.74 -4.01 12.36
N PHE A 69 -14.79 -3.19 11.96
CA PHE A 69 -14.19 -3.22 10.64
C PHE A 69 -12.68 -2.96 10.74
N ALA A 70 -11.98 -3.29 9.67
CA ALA A 70 -10.60 -2.89 9.46
C ALA A 70 -10.40 -2.38 8.03
N ILE A 71 -9.38 -1.54 7.87
CA ILE A 71 -8.93 -0.98 6.60
C ILE A 71 -7.42 -1.21 6.53
N ASP A 72 -7.00 -2.02 5.58
CA ASP A 72 -5.60 -2.28 5.29
C ASP A 72 -5.12 -1.37 4.17
N PHE A 73 -3.89 -0.84 4.29
CA PHE A 73 -3.30 0.09 3.33
C PHE A 73 -1.97 -0.43 2.79
N TRP A 74 -1.79 -0.31 1.47
CA TRP A 74 -0.55 -0.57 0.75
C TRP A 74 -0.14 0.68 -0.02
N GLN A 75 1.08 1.14 0.19
CA GLN A 75 1.66 2.31 -0.43
C GLN A 75 2.71 1.88 -1.45
N THR A 76 2.73 2.58 -2.58
CA THR A 76 3.76 2.48 -3.61
C THR A 76 4.17 3.86 -4.05
N THR A 77 5.43 4.01 -4.39
CA THR A 77 5.94 5.22 -5.05
C THR A 77 6.39 4.81 -6.44
N ASP A 78 5.78 5.39 -7.47
CA ASP A 78 6.18 5.08 -8.84
C ASP A 78 7.54 5.71 -9.21
N ALA A 79 8.03 5.40 -10.41
CA ALA A 79 9.32 5.90 -10.90
C ALA A 79 9.39 7.45 -11.00
N HIS A 80 8.25 8.13 -10.98
CA HIS A 80 8.16 9.59 -11.01
C HIS A 80 8.05 10.20 -9.60
N GLY A 81 8.12 9.39 -8.55
CA GLY A 81 7.99 9.84 -7.17
C GLY A 81 6.55 10.05 -6.72
N VAL A 82 5.55 9.63 -7.52
CA VAL A 82 4.14 9.78 -7.15
C VAL A 82 3.75 8.65 -6.20
N ARG A 83 3.26 9.00 -5.01
CA ARG A 83 2.75 8.04 -4.05
C ARG A 83 1.31 7.65 -4.38
N ARG A 84 1.07 6.34 -4.44
CA ARG A 84 -0.26 5.74 -4.61
C ARG A 84 -0.57 4.86 -3.40
N THR A 85 -1.80 4.97 -2.93
CA THR A 85 -2.32 4.18 -1.82
C THR A 85 -3.43 3.27 -2.34
N SER A 86 -3.31 1.98 -2.06
CA SER A 86 -4.41 1.02 -2.24
C SER A 86 -4.94 0.62 -0.87
N ALA A 87 -6.25 0.53 -0.72
CA ALA A 87 -6.92 0.25 0.54
C ALA A 87 -8.02 -0.81 0.40
N LEU A 88 -8.05 -1.76 1.34
CA LEU A 88 -9.10 -2.77 1.44
C LEU A 88 -9.82 -2.60 2.78
N ARG A 89 -11.13 -2.31 2.74
CA ARG A 89 -11.98 -2.29 3.93
C ARG A 89 -12.71 -3.62 4.03
N TYR A 90 -12.74 -4.21 5.21
CA TYR A 90 -13.45 -5.47 5.45
C TYR A 90 -14.13 -5.54 6.82
N ARG A 91 -15.17 -6.37 6.89
CA ARG A 91 -15.95 -6.64 8.09
C ARG A 91 -16.30 -8.13 8.14
N GLY A 92 -16.13 -8.75 9.30
CA GLY A 92 -16.52 -10.16 9.50
C GLY A 92 -15.83 -11.15 8.55
N GLY A 93 -14.67 -10.80 8.00
CA GLY A 93 -13.94 -11.61 7.02
C GLY A 93 -14.31 -11.34 5.57
N THR A 94 -15.20 -10.40 5.27
CA THR A 94 -15.62 -10.07 3.90
C THR A 94 -15.18 -8.66 3.52
N ILE A 95 -14.64 -8.49 2.30
CA ILE A 95 -14.31 -7.18 1.74
C ILE A 95 -15.59 -6.36 1.53
N GLU A 96 -15.69 -5.20 2.18
CA GLU A 96 -16.79 -4.24 2.01
C GLU A 96 -16.50 -3.25 0.87
N SER A 97 -15.25 -2.78 0.75
CA SER A 97 -14.86 -1.82 -0.28
C SER A 97 -13.39 -1.92 -0.64
N VAL A 98 -13.08 -1.54 -1.88
CA VAL A 98 -11.74 -1.57 -2.48
C VAL A 98 -11.46 -0.19 -3.08
N ASP A 99 -10.33 0.43 -2.72
CA ASP A 99 -9.84 1.69 -3.31
C ASP A 99 -8.42 1.43 -3.85
N CYS A 100 -8.25 1.33 -5.17
CA CYS A 100 -6.96 0.99 -5.77
C CYS A 100 -6.28 2.22 -6.35
N GLY A 101 -5.15 2.61 -5.77
CA GLY A 101 -4.26 3.61 -6.36
C GLY A 101 -4.73 5.05 -6.20
N ARG A 102 -5.39 5.37 -5.09
CA ARG A 102 -5.63 6.75 -4.69
C ARG A 102 -4.30 7.50 -4.68
N ILE A 103 -4.21 8.54 -5.49
CA ILE A 103 -3.06 9.45 -5.47
C ILE A 103 -3.22 10.31 -4.23
N ASP A 104 -2.31 10.19 -3.29
CA ASP A 104 -2.31 11.09 -2.14
C ASP A 104 -2.02 12.51 -2.67
N PRO A 105 -2.82 13.52 -2.30
CA PRO A 105 -2.45 14.89 -2.63
C PRO A 105 -1.05 15.17 -2.04
N PRO A 106 -0.18 15.90 -2.76
CA PRO A 106 1.09 16.31 -2.17
C PRO A 106 0.76 17.02 -0.86
N SER A 107 1.36 16.58 0.24
CA SER A 107 1.20 17.26 1.54
C SER A 107 1.41 18.76 1.30
N PRO A 108 0.50 19.65 1.77
CA PRO A 108 0.76 21.07 1.67
C PRO A 108 2.10 21.31 2.34
N LEU A 109 3.03 21.88 1.58
CA LEU A 109 4.28 22.41 2.12
C LEU A 109 3.87 23.24 3.34
N LYS A 110 4.40 22.92 4.53
CA LYS A 110 4.32 23.84 5.66
C LYS A 110 4.92 25.15 5.17
N GLU A 111 4.09 26.14 4.84
CA GLU A 111 4.54 27.51 4.78
C GLU A 111 5.06 27.84 6.19
N ASN A 112 6.35 28.17 6.26
CA ASN A 112 7.06 28.52 7.50
C ASN A 112 6.50 29.80 8.12
#